data_AF-A0A1T3WJG5-F1
#
_entry.id   AF-A0A1T3WJG5-F1
#
_cell.length_a   1.000
_cell.length_b   1.000
_cell.length_c   1.000
_cell.angle_alpha   90.00
_cell.angle_beta   90.00
_cell.angle_gamma   90.00
#
_symmetry.space_group_name_H-M   'P 1'
#
loop_
_entity.id
_entity.type
_entity.pdbx_description
1 polymer ?
#
loop_
_entity_poly.entity_id
_entity_poly.type
_entity_poly.pdbx_seq_one_letter_code
_entity_poly.pdbx_strand_id
1 'polypeptide(L)'
;ARFEPTAAQVRETAHLAMVVAARLADGTEPADAELVRLARGLSDPRVRDILYALAVGAAAADAEALWAMMARVLPEPARPDVLVLLAFSAYARGDGPLAGIALEAALQLDPRHRMAAMLDSALQSGMRPEQIRGMALSGYRTAERLGVRLPPRLAFGQRAG
;
A
#
# COMPACT_ATOMS: atom_id res chain seq x y z
N ALA A 1 7.21 20.98 15.53
CA ALA A 1 7.50 21.02 14.08
C ALA A 1 7.11 19.68 13.47
N ARG A 2 6.23 19.65 12.48
CA ARG A 2 5.89 18.41 11.77
C ARG A 2 7.12 18.05 10.94
N PHE A 3 7.83 16.97 11.29
CA PHE A 3 9.02 16.53 10.57
C PHE A 3 8.59 16.11 9.16
N GLU A 4 8.87 16.94 8.15
CA GLU A 4 8.64 16.57 6.76
C GLU A 4 9.78 15.66 6.29
N PRO A 5 9.50 14.41 5.89
CA PRO A 5 10.54 13.51 5.43
C PRO A 5 11.28 14.08 4.22
N THR A 6 12.59 13.89 4.16
CA THR A 6 13.37 14.25 2.97
C THR A 6 13.07 13.28 1.83
N ALA A 7 13.36 13.67 0.58
CA ALA A 7 13.24 12.76 -0.56
C ALA A 7 14.05 11.46 -0.37
N ALA A 8 15.20 11.53 0.33
CA ALA A 8 16.00 10.37 0.67
C ALA A 8 15.27 9.42 1.65
N GLN A 9 14.58 9.96 2.64
CA GLN A 9 13.79 9.17 3.60
C GLN A 9 12.58 8.51 2.93
N VAL A 10 11.92 9.19 1.98
CA VAL A 10 10.84 8.60 1.19
C VAL A 10 11.36 7.43 0.34
N ARG A 11 12.50 7.62 -0.36
CA ARG A 11 13.14 6.54 -1.12
C ARG A 11 13.49 5.33 -0.25
N GLU A 12 14.14 5.60 0.88
CA GLU A 12 14.58 4.55 1.81
C GLU A 12 13.40 3.76 2.36
N THR A 13 12.30 4.43 2.68
CA THR A 13 11.07 3.78 3.16
C THR A 13 10.44 2.89 2.08
N ALA A 14 10.35 3.39 0.85
CA ALA A 14 9.82 2.60 -0.27
C ALA A 14 10.70 1.38 -0.57
N HIS A 15 12.02 1.55 -0.53
CA HIS A 15 12.97 0.46 -0.72
C HIS A 15 12.86 -0.57 0.42
N LEU A 16 12.78 -0.12 1.67
CA LEU A 16 12.56 -0.98 2.82
C LEU A 16 11.29 -1.81 2.66
N ALA A 17 10.17 -1.22 2.22
CA ALA A 17 8.92 -1.94 2.01
C ALA A 17 9.08 -3.08 0.99
N MET A 18 9.73 -2.83 -0.15
CA MET A 18 9.97 -3.85 -1.17
C MET A 18 10.89 -4.97 -0.67
N VAL A 19 11.96 -4.62 0.05
CA VAL A 19 12.90 -5.59 0.61
C VAL A 19 12.24 -6.46 1.66
N VAL A 20 11.47 -5.86 2.58
CA VAL A 20 10.76 -6.57 3.64
C VAL A 20 9.66 -7.47 3.05
N ALA A 21 8.93 -6.99 2.03
CA ALA A 21 7.94 -7.79 1.33
C ALA A 21 8.55 -9.04 0.67
N ALA A 22 9.66 -8.88 -0.06
CA ALA A 22 10.36 -10.01 -0.69
C ALA A 22 10.87 -11.02 0.35
N ARG A 23 11.50 -10.54 1.44
CA ARG A 23 11.96 -11.42 2.53
C ARG A 23 10.81 -12.18 3.19
N LEU A 24 9.67 -11.53 3.39
CA LEU A 24 8.48 -12.16 3.94
C LEU A 24 7.94 -13.24 3.01
N ALA A 25 7.93 -13.00 1.70
CA ALA A 25 7.55 -14.01 0.70
C ALA A 25 8.49 -15.24 0.74
N ASP A 26 9.76 -15.02 1.04
CA ASP A 26 10.76 -16.09 1.27
C ASP A 26 10.68 -16.74 2.67
N GLY A 27 9.67 -16.38 3.48
CA GLY A 27 9.44 -16.96 4.82
C GLY A 27 10.26 -16.34 5.95
N THR A 28 10.89 -15.19 5.73
CA THR A 28 11.64 -14.45 6.77
C THR A 28 10.75 -13.40 7.42
N GLU A 29 10.55 -13.51 8.74
CA GLU A 29 9.75 -12.55 9.49
C GLU A 29 10.43 -11.16 9.57
N PRO A 30 9.68 -10.06 9.32
CA PRO A 30 10.21 -8.71 9.47
C PRO A 30 10.55 -8.37 10.92
N ALA A 31 11.64 -7.64 11.13
CA ALA A 31 11.98 -7.17 12.47
C ALA A 31 11.05 -6.03 12.93
N ASP A 32 10.77 -5.93 14.23
CA ASP A 32 9.96 -4.86 14.81
C ASP A 32 10.44 -3.46 14.41
N ALA A 33 11.77 -3.26 14.35
CA ALA A 33 12.36 -2.00 13.91
C ALA A 33 12.01 -1.65 12.45
N GLU A 34 11.91 -2.65 11.57
CA GLU A 34 11.48 -2.45 10.18
C GLU A 34 9.99 -2.08 10.13
N LEU A 35 9.15 -2.77 10.91
CA LEU A 35 7.72 -2.47 11.00
C LEU A 35 7.44 -1.07 11.53
N VAL A 36 8.15 -0.65 12.58
CA VAL A 36 8.05 0.72 13.13
C VAL A 36 8.51 1.76 12.11
N ARG A 37 9.60 1.52 11.38
CA ARG A 37 10.07 2.43 10.32
C ARG A 37 9.04 2.56 9.20
N LEU A 38 8.48 1.46 8.74
CA LEU A 38 7.43 1.46 7.72
C LEU A 38 6.19 2.20 8.21
N ALA A 39 5.68 1.86 9.40
CA ALA A 39 4.52 2.50 10.00
C ALA A 39 4.69 4.03 10.11
N ARG A 40 5.86 4.51 10.56
CA ARG A 40 6.17 5.95 10.59
C ARG A 40 6.20 6.59 9.20
N GLY A 41 6.71 5.87 8.21
CA GLY A 41 6.80 6.36 6.85
C GLY A 41 5.43 6.55 6.17
N LEU A 42 4.43 5.74 6.55
CA LEU A 42 3.08 5.81 5.98
C LEU A 42 2.35 7.12 6.27
N SER A 43 2.75 7.87 7.31
CA SER A 43 2.22 9.20 7.56
C SER A 43 2.55 10.20 6.43
N ASP A 44 3.54 9.91 5.58
CA ASP A 44 3.87 10.72 4.40
C ASP A 44 3.03 10.28 3.18
N PRO A 45 2.25 11.19 2.57
CA PRO A 45 1.46 10.86 1.38
C PRO A 45 2.31 10.40 0.19
N ARG A 46 3.55 10.88 0.04
CA ARG A 46 4.45 10.46 -1.06
C ARG A 46 4.87 9.00 -0.92
N VAL A 47 5.08 8.53 0.32
CA VAL A 47 5.33 7.11 0.58
C VAL A 47 4.10 6.30 0.20
N ARG A 48 2.91 6.68 0.68
CA ARG A 48 1.65 5.98 0.35
C ARG A 48 1.40 5.92 -1.15
N ASP A 49 1.58 7.03 -1.88
CA ASP A 49 1.45 7.08 -3.34
C ASP A 49 2.35 6.03 -4.02
N ILE A 50 3.62 5.95 -3.62
CA ILE A 50 4.57 4.96 -4.16
C ILE A 50 4.12 3.53 -3.81
N LEU A 51 3.66 3.29 -2.58
CA LEU A 51 3.27 1.95 -2.14
C LEU A 51 1.97 1.46 -2.81
N TYR A 52 1.02 2.35 -3.13
CA TYR A 52 -0.13 1.98 -3.96
C TYR A 52 0.28 1.48 -5.35
N ALA A 53 1.40 1.96 -5.90
CA ALA A 53 1.90 1.48 -7.18
C ALA A 53 2.36 0.02 -7.15
N LEU A 54 2.73 -0.52 -5.98
CA LEU A 54 3.14 -1.93 -5.86
C LEU A 54 1.99 -2.90 -6.17
N ALA A 55 0.75 -2.51 -5.90
CA ALA A 55 -0.44 -3.34 -6.15
C ALA A 55 -0.67 -3.70 -7.63
N VAL A 56 0.01 -3.03 -8.57
CA VAL A 56 -0.09 -3.31 -10.01
C VAL A 56 1.23 -3.78 -10.64
N GLY A 57 2.28 -3.94 -9.82
CA GLY A 57 3.60 -4.39 -10.26
C GLY A 57 3.82 -5.89 -10.11
N ALA A 58 4.98 -6.37 -10.57
CA ALA A 58 5.37 -7.77 -10.45
C ALA A 58 5.48 -8.27 -8.99
N ALA A 59 5.70 -7.39 -8.02
CA ALA A 59 5.77 -7.72 -6.60
C ALA A 59 4.44 -7.46 -5.84
N ALA A 60 3.30 -7.43 -6.55
CA ALA A 60 2.01 -7.09 -5.93
C ALA A 60 1.59 -8.06 -4.82
N ALA A 61 1.83 -9.36 -5.02
CA ALA A 61 1.50 -10.39 -4.04
C ALA A 61 2.32 -10.23 -2.75
N ASP A 62 3.64 -10.02 -2.89
CA ASP A 62 4.55 -9.84 -1.76
C ASP A 62 4.19 -8.60 -0.94
N ALA A 63 3.87 -7.50 -1.64
CA ALA A 63 3.44 -6.27 -1.00
C ALA A 63 2.11 -6.47 -0.25
N GLU A 64 1.12 -7.15 -0.87
CA GLU A 64 -0.16 -7.47 -0.22
C GLU A 64 0.05 -8.32 1.04
N ALA A 65 0.93 -9.33 0.99
CA ALA A 65 1.26 -10.17 2.14
C ALA A 65 1.84 -9.35 3.31
N LEU A 66 2.73 -8.40 3.00
CA LEU A 66 3.27 -7.47 3.99
C LEU A 66 2.17 -6.60 4.60
N TRP A 67 1.27 -6.03 3.81
CA TRP A 67 0.16 -5.21 4.32
C TRP A 67 -0.79 -6.03 5.20
N ALA A 68 -1.12 -7.24 4.79
CA ALA A 68 -1.97 -8.14 5.56
C ALA A 68 -1.34 -8.49 6.93
N MET A 69 -0.02 -8.72 6.96
CA MET A 69 0.69 -8.96 8.21
C MET A 69 0.72 -7.71 9.10
N MET A 70 1.13 -6.56 8.55
CA MET A 70 1.20 -5.29 9.27
C MET A 70 -0.16 -4.87 9.85
N ALA A 71 -1.26 -5.08 9.11
CA ALA A 71 -2.61 -4.77 9.57
C ALA A 71 -3.01 -5.55 10.84
N ARG A 72 -2.46 -6.75 11.05
CA ARG A 72 -2.72 -7.58 12.23
C ARG A 72 -1.89 -7.16 13.44
N VAL A 73 -0.66 -6.68 13.23
CA VAL A 73 0.31 -6.45 14.33
C VAL A 73 0.47 -4.99 14.74
N LEU A 74 0.22 -4.03 13.83
CA LEU A 74 0.43 -2.62 14.14
C LEU A 74 -0.64 -2.07 15.09
N PRO A 75 -0.30 -1.12 15.99
CA PRO A 75 -1.27 -0.44 16.83
C PRO A 75 -2.10 0.58 16.03
N GLU A 76 -3.24 0.99 16.62
CA GLU A 76 -4.25 1.85 15.98
C GLU A 76 -3.73 3.13 15.30
N PRO A 77 -2.73 3.88 15.83
CA PRO A 77 -2.31 5.12 15.17
C PRO A 77 -1.75 4.95 13.76
N ALA A 78 -1.22 3.77 13.42
CA ALA A 78 -0.64 3.48 12.10
C ALA A 78 -1.46 2.45 11.29
N ARG A 79 -2.41 1.77 11.94
CA ARG A 79 -3.19 0.68 11.34
C ARG A 79 -4.10 1.13 10.17
N PRO A 80 -4.79 2.30 10.22
CA PRO A 80 -5.63 2.76 9.11
C PRO A 80 -4.88 2.85 7.78
N ASP A 81 -3.69 3.44 7.76
CA ASP A 81 -2.89 3.61 6.53
C ASP A 81 -2.55 2.26 5.89
N VAL A 82 -2.22 1.24 6.71
CA VAL A 82 -1.93 -0.11 6.21
C VAL A 82 -3.18 -0.83 5.72
N LEU A 83 -4.30 -0.71 6.43
CA LEU A 83 -5.57 -1.28 5.99
C LEU A 83 -5.99 -0.72 4.63
N VAL A 84 -5.72 0.56 4.37
CA VAL A 84 -5.99 1.17 3.06
C VAL A 84 -5.05 0.65 1.97
N LEU A 85 -3.77 0.39 2.26
CA LEU A 85 -2.87 -0.29 1.32
C LEU A 85 -3.33 -1.71 0.99
N LEU A 86 -3.78 -2.46 2.00
CA LEU A 86 -4.36 -3.79 1.82
C LEU A 86 -5.63 -3.72 0.98
N ALA A 87 -6.54 -2.81 1.30
CA ALA A 87 -7.77 -2.59 0.55
C ALA A 87 -7.50 -2.25 -0.92
N PHE A 88 -6.56 -1.33 -1.17
CA PHE A 88 -6.19 -0.96 -2.53
C PHE A 88 -5.63 -2.16 -3.31
N SER A 89 -4.79 -2.99 -2.67
CA SER A 89 -4.20 -4.19 -3.27
C SER A 89 -5.29 -5.21 -3.65
N ALA A 90 -6.18 -5.52 -2.71
CA ALA A 90 -7.32 -6.40 -2.91
C ALA A 90 -8.24 -5.90 -4.04
N TYR A 91 -8.58 -4.60 -4.02
CA TYR A 91 -9.44 -3.98 -5.03
C TYR A 91 -8.79 -4.04 -6.41
N ALA A 92 -7.51 -3.67 -6.53
CA ALA A 92 -6.77 -3.68 -7.79
C ALA A 92 -6.63 -5.07 -8.43
N ARG A 93 -6.76 -6.16 -7.66
CA ARG A 93 -6.81 -7.54 -8.17
C ARG A 93 -8.22 -8.14 -8.31
N GLY A 94 -9.26 -7.37 -7.99
CA GLY A 94 -10.66 -7.76 -8.15
C GLY A 94 -11.29 -8.46 -6.94
N ASP A 95 -10.66 -8.41 -5.77
CA ASP A 95 -11.20 -8.95 -4.52
C ASP A 95 -11.96 -7.87 -3.74
N GLY A 96 -13.15 -7.56 -4.26
CA GLY A 96 -14.06 -6.59 -3.66
C GLY A 96 -14.43 -6.89 -2.20
N PRO A 97 -14.70 -8.15 -1.80
CA PRO A 97 -15.01 -8.48 -0.41
C PRO A 97 -13.86 -8.16 0.56
N LEU A 98 -12.62 -8.58 0.27
CA LEU A 98 -11.48 -8.25 1.12
C LEU A 98 -11.23 -6.73 1.15
N ALA A 99 -11.37 -6.06 0.00
CA ALA A 99 -11.25 -4.61 -0.07
C ALA A 99 -12.28 -3.92 0.84
N GLY A 100 -13.55 -4.34 0.79
CA GLY A 100 -14.62 -3.79 1.62
C GLY A 100 -14.35 -3.98 3.12
N ILE A 101 -13.98 -5.19 3.53
CA ILE A 101 -13.66 -5.49 4.95
C ILE A 101 -12.49 -4.61 5.44
N ALA A 102 -11.45 -4.47 4.63
CA ALA A 102 -10.29 -3.64 5.00
C ALA A 102 -10.64 -2.15 5.07
N LEU A 103 -11.49 -1.64 4.17
CA LEU A 103 -11.96 -0.24 4.18
C LEU A 103 -12.88 0.05 5.36
N GLU A 104 -13.80 -0.84 5.67
CA GLU A 104 -14.66 -0.74 6.84
C GLU A 104 -13.82 -0.67 8.12
N ALA A 105 -12.86 -1.58 8.29
CA ALA A 105 -11.95 -1.57 9.42
C ALA A 105 -11.12 -0.27 9.50
N ALA A 106 -10.64 0.25 8.37
CA ALA A 106 -9.90 1.51 8.33
C ALA A 106 -10.77 2.69 8.77
N LEU A 107 -12.02 2.76 8.30
CA LEU A 107 -12.97 3.84 8.59
C LEU A 107 -13.54 3.75 10.02
N GLN A 108 -13.62 2.57 10.61
CA GLN A 108 -13.96 2.41 12.03
C GLN A 108 -12.87 3.01 12.93
N LEU A 109 -11.59 2.85 12.56
CA LEU A 109 -10.45 3.39 13.31
C LEU A 109 -10.23 4.88 13.05
N ASP A 110 -10.38 5.33 11.80
CA ASP A 110 -10.32 6.74 11.41
C ASP A 110 -11.44 7.09 10.41
N PRO A 111 -12.59 7.57 10.91
CA PRO A 111 -13.72 7.99 10.07
C PRO A 111 -13.39 9.15 9.12
N ARG A 112 -12.26 9.84 9.31
CA ARG A 112 -11.82 10.99 8.49
C ARG A 112 -10.74 10.58 7.48
N HIS A 113 -10.42 9.30 7.37
CA HIS A 113 -9.37 8.82 6.46
C HIS A 113 -9.79 8.99 4.99
N ARG A 114 -9.32 10.08 4.36
CA ARG A 114 -9.76 10.51 3.02
C ARG A 114 -9.65 9.43 1.95
N MET A 115 -8.52 8.72 1.89
CA MET A 115 -8.33 7.67 0.88
C MET A 115 -9.25 6.47 1.12
N ALA A 116 -9.54 6.14 2.39
CA ALA A 116 -10.43 5.03 2.70
C ALA A 116 -11.86 5.36 2.24
N ALA A 117 -12.35 6.56 2.56
CA ALA A 117 -13.66 7.03 2.11
C ALA A 117 -13.78 7.08 0.58
N MET A 118 -12.72 7.52 -0.11
CA MET A 118 -12.69 7.54 -1.58
C MET A 118 -12.76 6.14 -2.19
N LEU A 119 -11.97 5.19 -1.68
CA LEU A 119 -11.98 3.80 -2.17
C LEU A 119 -13.29 3.09 -1.83
N ASP A 120 -13.87 3.35 -0.66
CA ASP A 120 -15.17 2.80 -0.27
C ASP A 120 -16.28 3.31 -1.20
N SER A 121 -16.34 4.63 -1.44
CA SER A 121 -17.28 5.21 -2.41
C SER A 121 -17.13 4.61 -3.82
N ALA A 122 -15.88 4.39 -4.26
CA ALA A 122 -15.62 3.73 -5.54
C ALA A 122 -16.10 2.27 -5.52
N LEU A 123 -15.91 1.53 -4.44
CA LEU A 123 -16.36 0.15 -4.29
C LEU A 123 -17.90 0.06 -4.28
N GLN A 124 -18.57 0.90 -3.48
CA GLN A 124 -20.03 0.93 -3.39
C GLN A 124 -20.71 1.34 -4.70
N SER A 125 -20.05 2.17 -5.52
CA SER A 125 -20.55 2.55 -6.86
C SER A 125 -20.29 1.50 -7.95
N GLY A 126 -19.63 0.39 -7.63
CA GLY A 126 -19.31 -0.66 -8.60
C GLY A 126 -18.23 -0.27 -9.60
N MET A 127 -17.32 0.65 -9.24
CA MET A 127 -16.17 0.99 -10.08
C MET A 127 -15.33 -0.26 -10.39
N ARG A 128 -14.87 -0.40 -11.63
CA ARG A 128 -14.14 -1.61 -12.04
C ARG A 128 -12.69 -1.59 -11.54
N PRO A 129 -12.09 -2.74 -11.19
CA PRO A 129 -10.70 -2.84 -10.74
C PRO A 129 -9.69 -2.15 -11.66
N GLU A 130 -9.90 -2.18 -12.98
CA GLU A 130 -9.02 -1.56 -13.97
C GLU A 130 -8.94 -0.04 -13.80
N GLN A 131 -10.01 0.60 -13.34
CA GLN A 131 -10.03 2.03 -13.06
C GLN A 131 -9.21 2.37 -11.82
N ILE A 132 -9.28 1.53 -10.78
CA ILE A 132 -8.45 1.63 -9.57
C ILE A 132 -6.97 1.42 -9.92
N ARG A 133 -6.66 0.44 -10.78
CA ARG A 133 -5.29 0.24 -11.31
C ARG A 133 -4.76 1.47 -12.06
N GLY A 134 -5.64 2.27 -12.66
CA GLY A 134 -5.29 3.55 -13.25
C GLY A 134 -4.76 4.57 -12.23
N MET A 135 -5.24 4.53 -10.99
CA MET A 135 -4.75 5.42 -9.92
C MET A 135 -3.30 5.11 -9.54
N ALA A 136 -2.88 3.86 -9.60
CA ALA A 136 -1.50 3.44 -9.32
C ALA A 136 -0.46 4.15 -10.23
N LEU A 137 -0.87 4.71 -11.37
CA LEU A 137 -0.02 5.52 -12.24
C LEU A 137 0.52 6.79 -11.56
N SER A 138 -0.23 7.41 -10.64
CA SER A 138 0.29 8.54 -9.86
C SER A 138 1.47 8.11 -9.00
N GLY A 139 1.40 6.92 -8.42
CA GLY A 139 2.47 6.33 -7.62
C GLY A 139 3.75 6.08 -8.42
N TYR A 140 3.65 5.53 -9.64
CA TYR A 140 4.80 5.40 -10.54
C TYR A 140 5.46 6.74 -10.88
N ARG A 141 4.66 7.79 -11.15
CA ARG A 141 5.18 9.15 -11.39
C ARG A 141 5.85 9.74 -10.15
N THR A 142 5.32 9.48 -8.96
CA THR A 142 5.94 9.92 -7.70
C THR A 142 7.25 9.18 -7.45
N ALA A 143 7.30 7.87 -7.72
CA ALA A 143 8.52 7.07 -7.64
C ALA A 143 9.61 7.60 -8.58
N GLU A 144 9.27 7.85 -9.85
CA GLU A 144 10.20 8.40 -10.85
C GLU A 144 10.78 9.74 -10.42
N ARG A 145 9.94 10.70 -10.03
CA ARG A 145 10.39 12.03 -9.55
C ARG A 145 11.33 11.95 -8.36
N LEU A 146 11.16 10.93 -7.51
CA LEU A 146 11.96 10.75 -6.30
C LEU A 146 13.15 9.81 -6.51
N GLY A 147 13.31 9.20 -7.69
CA GLY A 147 14.38 8.25 -8.01
C GLY A 147 14.19 6.86 -7.38
N VAL A 148 12.96 6.45 -7.11
CA VAL A 148 12.63 5.08 -6.66
C VAL A 148 12.40 4.19 -7.88
N ARG A 149 13.12 3.07 -7.96
CA ARG A 149 12.85 2.04 -8.97
C ARG A 149 11.81 1.06 -8.47
N LEU A 150 10.63 1.11 -9.07
CA LEU A 150 9.55 0.16 -8.80
C LEU A 150 9.62 -1.07 -9.72
N PRO A 151 9.08 -2.22 -9.28
CA PRO A 151 8.88 -3.37 -10.14
C PRO A 151 8.05 -3.01 -11.38
N PRO A 152 8.30 -3.67 -12.53
CA PRO A 152 7.55 -3.40 -13.74
C PRO A 152 6.05 -3.65 -13.54
N ARG A 153 5.24 -2.85 -14.20
CA ARG A 153 3.78 -2.98 -14.18
C ARG A 153 3.36 -4.23 -14.94
N LEU A 154 2.40 -4.96 -14.39
CA LEU A 154 1.78 -6.08 -15.07
C LEU A 154 0.42 -5.69 -15.64
N ALA A 155 0.09 -6.24 -16.82
CA ALA A 155 -1.24 -6.11 -17.38
C ALA A 155 -2.26 -6.80 -16.46
N PHE A 156 -3.50 -6.29 -16.45
CA PHE A 156 -4.56 -6.90 -15.66
C PHE A 156 -4.80 -8.35 -16.14
N GLY A 157 -4.90 -9.29 -15.21
CA GLY A 157 -5.02 -10.73 -15.50
C GLY A 157 -3.69 -11.48 -15.68
N GLN A 158 -2.55 -10.79 -15.79
CA GLN A 158 -1.24 -11.44 -15.72
C GLN A 158 -0.80 -11.54 -14.25
N ARG A 159 -0.69 -12.78 -13.74
CA ARG A 159 -0.06 -13.02 -12.44
C ARG A 159 1.46 -12.99 -12.62
N ALA A 160 2.17 -12.41 -11.64
CA ALA A 160 3.59 -12.73 -11.47
C ALA A 160 3.66 -14.25 -11.23
N GLY A 161 4.42 -14.94 -12.10
CA GLY A 161 4.61 -16.38 -12.02
C GLY A 161 5.51 -16.77 -10.86
#